data_AF-A0A960YWA4-F1
#
_entry.id   AF-A0A960YWA4-F1
#
_cell.length_a   1.000
_cell.length_b   1.000
_cell.length_c   1.000
_cell.angle_alpha   90.00
_cell.angle_beta   90.00
_cell.angle_gamma   90.00
#
_symmetry.space_group_name_H-M   'P 1'
#
loop_
_entity.id
_entity.type
_entity.pdbx_description
1 polymer ?
#
loop_
_entity_poly.entity_id
_entity_poly.type
_entity_poly.pdbx_seq_one_letter_code
_entity_poly.pdbx_strand_id
1 'polypeptide(L)'
;ARTDFDNRVVFNTEVESAVKTSIESAFYEFLTHGWNGNPVLGLGLKVDSYDAPEEFNEHTLSLIKVSIISGIKSYIQSNSATIGPTGHFEIIVPQNHVGTVISLLNKRSARVHSLEVIEDNRSLLKGEAACENLLGFTGALRNMTQGKGSVTINIAFSFRDYSELSD
;
A
#
# COMPACT_ATOMS: atom_id res chain seq x y z
N ALA A 1 14.50 4.61 0.82
CA ALA A 1 13.97 5.91 0.40
C ALA A 1 12.51 5.95 0.83
N ARG A 2 12.05 7.06 1.43
CA ARG A 2 10.66 7.17 1.90
C ARG A 2 9.78 7.30 0.65
N THR A 3 8.97 6.29 0.36
CA THR A 3 8.14 6.25 -0.85
C THR A 3 7.01 7.25 -0.70
N ASP A 4 7.02 8.28 -1.55
CA ASP A 4 5.93 9.25 -1.62
C ASP A 4 4.85 8.67 -2.52
N PHE A 5 3.63 8.54 -2.00
CA PHE A 5 2.48 7.95 -2.69
C PHE A 5 1.60 8.99 -3.40
N ASP A 6 2.13 10.20 -3.59
CA ASP A 6 1.45 11.30 -4.28
C ASP A 6 1.17 10.97 -5.75
N ASN A 7 -0.08 11.21 -6.14
CA ASN A 7 -0.55 11.06 -7.51
C ASN A 7 -0.47 12.40 -8.24
N ARG A 8 0.12 12.45 -9.44
CA ARG A 8 0.25 13.70 -10.21
C ARG A 8 0.20 13.50 -11.71
N VAL A 9 -0.32 14.52 -12.41
CA VAL A 9 -0.25 14.64 -13.87
C VAL A 9 0.62 15.84 -14.23
N VAL A 10 1.62 15.64 -15.08
CA VAL A 10 2.55 16.69 -15.54
C VAL A 10 2.48 16.78 -17.06
N PHE A 11 2.30 17.99 -17.57
CA PHE A 11 2.26 18.27 -19.01
C PHE A 11 3.54 19.00 -19.41
N ASN A 12 4.31 18.39 -20.31
CA ASN A 12 5.51 18.97 -20.88
C ASN A 12 5.28 19.63 -22.25
N THR A 13 4.08 19.45 -22.80
CA THR A 13 3.64 20.02 -24.07
C THR A 13 2.39 20.87 -23.85
N GLU A 14 2.19 21.86 -24.71
CA GLU A 14 0.92 22.55 -24.80
C GLU A 14 -0.10 21.65 -25.49
N VAL A 15 -1.29 21.52 -24.89
CA VAL A 15 -2.42 20.76 -25.39
C VAL A 15 -3.69 21.58 -25.18
N GLU A 16 -4.69 21.37 -26.03
CA GLU A 16 -5.99 22.00 -25.87
C GLU A 16 -6.60 21.70 -24.49
N SER A 17 -7.28 22.67 -23.91
CA SER A 17 -7.89 22.56 -22.58
C SER A 17 -8.86 21.39 -22.46
N ALA A 18 -9.63 21.10 -23.51
CA ALA A 18 -10.54 19.96 -23.57
C ALA A 18 -9.80 18.62 -23.50
N VAL A 19 -8.69 18.48 -24.24
CA VAL A 19 -7.84 17.29 -24.23
C VAL A 19 -7.17 17.12 -22.88
N LYS A 20 -6.64 18.21 -22.30
CA LYS A 20 -6.02 18.21 -20.97
C LYS A 20 -6.99 17.68 -19.91
N THR A 21 -8.20 18.22 -19.89
CA THR A 21 -9.26 17.81 -18.95
C THR A 21 -9.63 16.34 -19.14
N SER A 22 -9.66 15.86 -20.39
CA SER A 22 -9.93 14.46 -20.70
C SER A 22 -8.86 13.52 -20.15
N ILE A 23 -7.58 13.88 -20.32
CA ILE A 23 -6.43 13.12 -19.79
C ILE A 23 -6.45 13.07 -18.27
N GLU A 24 -6.62 14.22 -17.60
CA GLU A 24 -6.70 14.30 -16.14
C GLU A 24 -7.88 13.47 -15.61
N SER A 25 -9.05 13.61 -16.24
CA SER A 25 -10.24 12.83 -15.87
C SER A 25 -10.01 11.33 -16.01
N ALA A 26 -9.42 10.87 -17.11
CA ALA A 26 -9.13 9.45 -17.33
C ALA A 26 -8.14 8.90 -16.29
N PHE A 27 -7.13 9.71 -15.94
CA PHE A 27 -6.13 9.37 -14.95
C PHE A 27 -6.76 9.19 -13.56
N TYR A 28 -7.48 10.19 -13.04
CA TYR A 28 -8.10 10.12 -11.72
C TYR A 28 -9.25 9.09 -11.63
N GLU A 29 -9.96 8.85 -12.73
CA GLU A 29 -10.95 7.79 -12.82
C GLU A 29 -10.30 6.41 -12.64
N PHE A 30 -9.17 6.18 -13.32
CA PHE A 30 -8.39 4.95 -13.16
C PHE A 30 -7.84 4.82 -11.75
N LEU A 31 -7.31 5.89 -11.15
CA LEU A 31 -6.76 5.84 -9.78
C LEU A 31 -7.80 5.42 -8.73
N THR A 32 -9.08 5.74 -8.97
CA THR A 32 -10.16 5.40 -8.04
C THR A 32 -10.49 3.91 -8.05
N HIS A 33 -10.50 3.29 -9.24
CA HIS A 33 -10.93 1.91 -9.42
C HIS A 33 -9.76 0.91 -9.49
N GLY A 34 -8.58 1.40 -9.88
CA GLY A 34 -7.42 0.58 -10.22
C GLY A 34 -7.72 -0.50 -11.25
N TRP A 35 -6.82 -1.49 -11.31
CA TRP A 35 -6.95 -2.62 -12.22
C TRP A 35 -7.66 -3.83 -11.60
N ASN A 36 -7.65 -3.94 -10.26
CA ASN A 36 -8.20 -5.03 -9.46
C ASN A 36 -9.34 -4.58 -8.53
N GLY A 37 -9.87 -3.37 -8.71
CA GLY A 37 -10.91 -2.80 -7.85
C GLY A 37 -10.38 -2.03 -6.65
N ASN A 38 -9.06 -1.97 -6.45
CA ASN A 38 -8.44 -1.18 -5.39
C ASN A 38 -7.90 0.16 -5.92
N PRO A 39 -8.00 1.24 -5.12
CA PRO A 39 -7.38 2.51 -5.48
C PRO A 39 -5.87 2.38 -5.72
N VAL A 40 -5.35 3.11 -6.69
CA VAL A 40 -3.93 3.15 -7.02
C VAL A 40 -3.29 4.40 -6.42
N LEU A 41 -2.13 4.21 -5.78
CA LEU A 41 -1.36 5.26 -5.14
C LEU A 41 0.06 5.32 -5.72
N GLY A 42 0.71 6.47 -5.65
CA GLY A 42 2.09 6.68 -6.11
C GLY A 42 2.28 6.63 -7.62
N LEU A 43 1.24 6.90 -8.40
CA LEU A 43 1.31 6.93 -9.87
C LEU A 43 1.49 8.37 -10.36
N GLY A 44 2.46 8.56 -11.25
CA GLY A 44 2.65 9.83 -11.97
C GLY A 44 2.42 9.64 -13.47
N LEU A 45 1.55 10.45 -14.06
CA LEU A 45 1.40 10.53 -15.52
C LEU A 45 2.16 11.74 -16.04
N LYS A 46 3.01 11.51 -17.05
CA LYS A 46 3.73 12.57 -17.75
C LYS A 46 3.33 12.55 -19.22
N VAL A 47 2.84 13.69 -19.70
CA VAL A 47 2.44 13.87 -21.10
C VAL A 47 3.56 14.64 -21.81
N ASP A 48 4.35 13.91 -22.61
CA ASP A 48 5.49 14.47 -23.33
C ASP A 48 5.13 15.05 -24.70
N SER A 49 4.24 14.40 -25.44
CA SER A 49 3.72 14.87 -26.72
C SER A 49 2.27 14.47 -26.92
N TYR A 50 1.56 15.21 -27.78
CA TYR A 50 0.21 14.88 -28.22
C TYR A 50 0.08 15.22 -29.69
N ASP A 51 -0.17 14.19 -30.50
CA ASP A 51 -0.45 14.35 -31.92
C ASP A 51 -1.97 14.27 -32.11
N ALA A 52 -2.56 15.38 -32.55
CA ALA A 52 -3.99 15.46 -32.79
C ALA A 52 -4.37 14.58 -34.01
N PRO A 53 -5.46 13.81 -33.93
CA PRO A 53 -5.94 13.07 -35.09
C PRO A 53 -6.44 14.04 -36.18
N GLU A 54 -6.39 13.59 -37.44
CA GLU A 54 -6.86 14.39 -38.58
C GLU A 54 -8.34 14.78 -38.46
N GLU A 55 -9.16 13.87 -37.89
CA GLU A 55 -10.56 14.12 -37.59
C GLU A 55 -10.78 14.23 -36.08
N PHE A 56 -11.13 15.44 -35.63
CA PHE A 56 -11.58 15.69 -34.27
C PHE A 56 -13.11 15.73 -34.23
N ASN A 57 -13.72 14.68 -33.69
CA ASN A 57 -15.17 14.52 -33.62
C ASN A 57 -15.63 14.37 -32.16
N GLU A 58 -16.94 14.19 -31.96
CA GLU A 58 -17.55 14.05 -30.62
C GLU A 58 -17.06 12.84 -29.82
N HIS A 59 -16.47 11.84 -30.48
CA HIS A 59 -15.92 10.64 -29.83
C HIS A 59 -14.43 10.75 -29.51
N THR A 60 -13.70 11.70 -30.11
CA THR A 60 -12.24 11.82 -29.95
C THR A 60 -11.84 11.93 -28.48
N LEU A 61 -12.54 12.75 -27.68
CA LEU A 61 -12.25 12.89 -26.25
C LEU A 61 -12.45 11.57 -25.48
N SER A 62 -13.51 10.82 -25.79
CA SER A 62 -13.79 9.52 -25.17
C SER A 62 -12.75 8.47 -25.55
N LEU A 63 -12.32 8.47 -26.82
CA LEU A 63 -11.26 7.57 -27.29
C LEU A 63 -9.93 7.88 -26.60
N ILE A 64 -9.58 9.15 -26.41
CA ILE A 64 -8.39 9.57 -25.64
C ILE A 64 -8.46 8.98 -24.22
N LYS A 65 -9.61 9.07 -23.54
CA LYS A 65 -9.76 8.48 -22.20
C LYS A 65 -9.50 6.97 -22.20
N VAL A 66 -10.11 6.26 -23.15
CA VAL A 66 -9.95 4.81 -23.28
C VAL A 66 -8.49 4.44 -23.54
N SER A 67 -7.79 5.18 -24.40
CA SER A 67 -6.37 4.96 -24.68
C SER A 67 -5.50 5.14 -23.44
N ILE A 68 -5.73 6.21 -22.65
CA ILE A 68 -4.99 6.47 -21.40
C ILE A 68 -5.25 5.36 -20.38
N ILE A 69 -6.52 5.01 -20.13
CA ILE A 69 -6.90 3.94 -19.19
C ILE A 69 -6.29 2.61 -19.59
N SER A 70 -6.36 2.25 -20.88
CA SER A 70 -5.79 1.01 -21.41
C SER A 70 -4.26 0.95 -21.25
N GLY A 71 -3.57 2.05 -21.54
CA GLY A 71 -2.12 2.17 -21.38
C GLY A 71 -1.67 2.09 -19.92
N ILE A 72 -2.38 2.78 -19.01
CA ILE A 72 -2.08 2.70 -17.57
C ILE A 72 -2.31 1.26 -17.06
N LYS A 73 -3.42 0.62 -17.47
CA LYS A 73 -3.76 -0.73 -17.06
C LYS A 73 -2.70 -1.75 -17.46
N SER A 74 -2.21 -1.71 -18.71
CA SER A 74 -1.19 -2.66 -19.18
C SER A 74 0.13 -2.52 -18.43
N TYR A 75 0.50 -1.29 -18.05
CA TYR A 75 1.72 -1.03 -17.28
C TYR A 75 1.60 -1.49 -15.82
N ILE A 76 0.50 -1.17 -15.14
CA ILE A 76 0.34 -1.40 -13.71
C ILE A 76 0.19 -2.89 -13.38
N GLN A 77 -0.42 -3.68 -14.25
CA GLN A 77 -0.60 -5.12 -14.02
C GLN A 77 0.71 -5.87 -13.77
N SER A 78 1.84 -5.41 -14.31
CA SER A 78 3.15 -6.05 -14.14
C SER A 78 4.11 -5.30 -13.23
N ASN A 79 3.76 -4.07 -12.81
CA ASN A 79 4.68 -3.16 -12.11
C ASN A 79 4.06 -2.57 -10.82
N SER A 80 3.06 -3.24 -10.24
CA SER A 80 2.42 -2.80 -9.01
C SER A 80 2.49 -3.87 -7.92
N ALA A 81 2.48 -3.42 -6.67
CA ALA A 81 2.38 -4.27 -5.49
C ALA A 81 1.16 -3.82 -4.68
N THR A 82 0.50 -4.76 -4.02
CA THR A 82 -0.60 -4.44 -3.12
C THR A 82 -0.01 -3.87 -1.83
N ILE A 83 -0.50 -2.71 -1.41
CA ILE A 83 -0.09 -2.06 -0.18
C ILE A 83 -1.28 -1.96 0.77
N GLY A 84 -1.01 -1.99 2.08
CA GLY A 84 -2.02 -1.79 3.11
C GLY A 84 -1.46 -1.04 4.31
N PRO A 85 -2.31 -0.66 5.26
CA PRO A 85 -1.90 0.15 6.41
C PRO A 85 -0.90 -0.62 7.28
N THR A 86 0.10 0.09 7.79
CA THR A 86 1.11 -0.44 8.71
C THR A 86 0.61 -0.35 10.16
N GLY A 87 0.53 -1.49 10.83
CA GLY A 87 0.25 -1.61 12.26
C GLY A 87 1.54 -1.69 13.07
N HIS A 88 1.67 -0.82 14.07
CA HIS A 88 2.75 -0.88 15.05
C HIS A 88 2.28 -1.72 16.23
N PHE A 89 3.09 -2.69 16.65
CA PHE A 89 2.74 -3.57 17.75
C PHE A 89 3.73 -3.49 18.90
N GLU A 90 3.19 -3.69 20.10
CA GLU A 90 3.93 -3.93 21.33
C GLU A 90 3.44 -5.25 21.92
N ILE A 91 4.35 -6.21 22.07
CA ILE A 91 4.03 -7.56 22.53
C ILE A 91 4.82 -7.84 23.80
N ILE A 92 4.12 -8.19 24.88
CA ILE A 92 4.73 -8.60 26.14
C ILE A 92 4.55 -10.10 26.29
N VAL A 93 5.66 -10.83 26.40
CA VAL A 93 5.66 -12.29 26.51
C VAL A 93 6.69 -12.78 27.53
N PRO A 94 6.46 -13.91 28.20
CA PRO A 94 7.49 -14.53 29.03
C PRO A 94 8.75 -14.91 28.22
N GLN A 95 9.94 -14.80 28.81
CA GLN A 95 11.22 -15.03 28.13
C GLN A 95 11.31 -16.40 27.44
N ASN A 96 10.74 -17.43 28.05
CA ASN A 96 10.74 -18.80 27.52
C ASN A 96 9.92 -18.95 26.21
N HIS A 97 9.07 -17.97 25.86
CA HIS A 97 8.25 -18.00 24.64
C HIS A 97 8.70 -17.00 23.56
N VAL A 98 9.71 -16.17 23.82
CA VAL A 98 10.19 -15.14 22.89
C VAL A 98 10.56 -15.70 21.52
N GLY A 99 11.32 -16.79 21.47
CA GLY A 99 11.73 -17.41 20.19
C GLY A 99 10.54 -17.88 19.35
N THR A 100 9.54 -18.48 19.99
CA THR A 100 8.30 -18.93 19.32
C THR A 100 7.51 -17.74 18.77
N VAL A 101 7.44 -16.65 19.52
CA VAL A 101 6.70 -15.44 19.14
C VAL A 101 7.39 -14.72 17.97
N ILE A 102 8.73 -14.63 17.98
CA ILE A 102 9.51 -14.09 16.86
C ILE A 102 9.29 -14.95 15.60
N SER A 103 9.26 -16.28 15.73
CA SER A 103 8.95 -17.17 14.60
C SER A 103 7.55 -16.92 14.04
N LEU A 104 6.55 -16.70 14.90
CA LEU A 104 5.18 -16.38 14.49
C LEU A 104 5.10 -15.02 13.78
N LEU A 105 5.85 -14.02 14.24
CA LEU A 105 5.96 -12.70 13.62
C LEU A 105 6.62 -12.79 12.24
N ASN A 106 7.70 -13.55 12.11
CA ASN A 106 8.38 -13.77 10.82
C ASN A 106 7.46 -14.45 9.79
N LYS A 107 6.61 -15.39 10.21
CA LYS A 107 5.59 -16.01 9.33
C LYS A 107 4.54 -15.04 8.80
N ARG A 108 4.42 -13.86 9.42
CA ARG A 108 3.47 -12.80 9.08
C ARG A 108 4.19 -11.60 8.45
N SER A 109 5.42 -11.78 7.98
CA SER A 109 6.25 -10.70 7.41
C SER A 109 6.34 -9.46 8.32
N ALA A 110 6.29 -9.67 9.64
CA ALA A 110 6.41 -8.61 10.62
C ALA A 110 7.88 -8.25 10.84
N ARG A 111 8.17 -6.97 10.97
CA ARG A 111 9.49 -6.44 11.24
C ARG A 111 9.60 -6.06 12.72
N VAL A 112 10.46 -6.76 13.45
CA VAL A 112 10.77 -6.43 14.85
C VAL A 112 11.87 -5.37 14.89
N HIS A 113 11.64 -4.27 15.59
CA HIS A 113 12.60 -3.17 15.76
C HIS A 113 13.40 -3.29 17.05
N SER A 114 12.74 -3.67 18.15
CA SER A 114 13.38 -3.81 19.44
C SER A 114 12.87 -5.01 20.22
N LEU A 115 13.77 -5.53 21.06
CA LEU A 115 13.50 -6.55 22.05
C LEU A 115 14.13 -6.08 23.35
N GLU A 116 13.29 -5.84 24.36
CA GLU A 116 13.69 -5.34 25.66
C GLU A 116 13.30 -6.36 26.72
N VAL A 117 14.26 -6.77 27.55
CA VAL A 117 13.95 -7.59 28.74
C VAL A 117 13.38 -6.67 29.80
N ILE A 118 12.21 -7.00 30.32
CA ILE A 118 11.52 -6.26 31.37
C ILE A 118 11.41 -7.12 32.64
N GLU A 119 10.80 -6.57 33.69
CA GLU A 119 10.59 -7.26 34.97
C GLU A 119 9.73 -8.53 34.83
N ASP A 120 9.73 -9.37 35.87
CA ASP A 120 8.98 -10.64 35.94
C ASP A 120 9.33 -11.68 34.86
N ASN A 121 10.58 -11.73 34.41
CA ASN A 121 11.04 -12.68 33.40
C ASN A 121 10.23 -12.58 32.08
N ARG A 122 9.87 -11.34 31.71
CA ARG A 122 9.15 -11.03 30.47
C ARG A 122 10.03 -10.24 29.50
N SER A 123 9.60 -10.17 28.25
CA SER A 123 10.21 -9.38 27.21
C SER A 123 9.16 -8.59 26.46
N LEU A 124 9.49 -7.35 26.15
CA LEU A 124 8.73 -6.44 25.30
C LEU A 124 9.34 -6.46 23.90
N LEU A 125 8.54 -6.82 22.91
CA LEU A 125 8.87 -6.77 21.50
C LEU A 125 8.13 -5.60 20.86
N LYS A 126 8.83 -4.73 20.15
CA LYS A 126 8.23 -3.64 19.38
C LYS A 126 8.55 -3.82 17.91
N GLY A 127 7.58 -3.56 17.06
CA GLY A 127 7.73 -3.75 15.63
C GLY A 127 6.57 -3.20 14.83
N GLU A 128 6.63 -3.47 13.54
CA GLU A 128 5.62 -3.08 12.56
C GLU A 128 5.30 -4.24 11.62
N ALA A 129 4.07 -4.30 11.12
CA ALA A 129 3.66 -5.23 10.07
C ALA A 129 2.43 -4.67 9.35
N ALA A 130 2.14 -5.16 8.14
CA ALA A 130 0.86 -4.91 7.50
C ALA A 130 -0.30 -5.32 8.44
N CYS A 131 -1.33 -4.49 8.60
CA CYS A 131 -2.45 -4.79 9.47
C CYS A 131 -3.15 -6.10 9.09
N GLU A 132 -3.25 -6.40 7.79
CA GLU A 132 -3.82 -7.66 7.29
C GLU A 132 -3.05 -8.88 7.82
N ASN A 133 -1.72 -8.78 7.86
CA ASN A 133 -0.87 -9.84 8.39
C ASN A 133 -1.00 -10.02 9.91
N LEU A 134 -1.56 -9.04 10.63
CA LEU A 134 -1.83 -9.12 12.06
C LEU A 134 -3.24 -9.65 12.38
N LEU A 135 -4.08 -9.94 11.38
CA LEU A 135 -5.41 -10.50 11.60
C LEU A 135 -5.34 -11.84 12.35
N GLY A 136 -6.12 -11.97 13.42
CA GLY A 136 -6.12 -13.15 14.28
C GLY A 136 -4.82 -13.37 15.08
N PHE A 137 -3.86 -12.44 15.06
CA PHE A 137 -2.59 -12.58 15.77
C PHE A 137 -2.78 -12.77 17.27
N THR A 138 -3.71 -12.02 17.89
CA THR A 138 -4.02 -12.14 19.33
C THR A 138 -4.40 -13.57 19.73
N GLY A 139 -5.19 -14.27 18.91
CA GLY A 139 -5.57 -15.66 19.16
C GLY A 139 -4.37 -16.61 19.03
N ALA A 140 -3.58 -16.45 17.98
CA ALA A 140 -2.38 -17.25 17.75
C ALA A 140 -1.34 -17.06 18.87
N LEU A 141 -1.12 -15.81 19.30
CA LEU A 141 -0.25 -15.46 20.41
C LEU A 141 -0.72 -16.11 21.72
N ARG A 142 -2.01 -16.02 22.02
CA ARG A 142 -2.60 -16.65 23.21
C ARG A 142 -2.35 -18.16 23.22
N ASN A 143 -2.55 -18.84 22.09
CA ASN A 143 -2.32 -20.29 22.00
C ASN A 143 -0.85 -20.66 22.18
N MET A 144 0.07 -19.93 21.53
CA MET A 144 1.51 -20.22 21.58
C MET A 144 2.15 -19.91 22.94
N THR A 145 1.57 -18.98 23.68
CA THR A 145 2.06 -18.55 25.01
C THR A 145 1.26 -19.14 26.16
N GLN A 146 0.36 -20.09 25.91
CA GLN A 146 -0.55 -20.67 26.91
C GLN A 146 -1.34 -19.59 27.68
N GLY A 147 -1.71 -18.51 26.99
CA GLY A 147 -2.45 -17.38 27.54
C GLY A 147 -1.63 -16.37 28.34
N LYS A 148 -0.30 -16.51 28.38
CA LYS A 148 0.59 -15.63 29.18
C LYS A 148 1.12 -14.41 28.42
N GLY A 149 0.93 -14.35 27.10
CA GLY A 149 1.32 -13.21 26.27
C GLY A 149 0.18 -12.19 26.13
N SER A 150 0.54 -10.91 26.07
CA SER A 150 -0.36 -9.82 25.72
C SER A 150 0.18 -9.05 24.52
N VAL A 151 -0.72 -8.47 23.73
CA VAL A 151 -0.37 -7.66 22.56
C VAL A 151 -1.23 -6.41 22.52
N THR A 152 -0.58 -5.29 22.23
CA THR A 152 -1.20 -4.02 21.89
C THR A 152 -0.85 -3.72 20.44
N ILE A 153 -1.84 -3.39 19.61
CA ILE A 153 -1.63 -3.00 18.22
C ILE A 153 -2.16 -1.57 18.07
N ASN A 154 -1.28 -0.65 17.72
CA ASN A 154 -1.59 0.72 17.37
C ASN A 154 -1.56 0.84 15.84
N ILE A 155 -2.70 1.14 15.26
CA ILE A 155 -2.82 1.32 13.81
C ILE A 155 -2.58 2.79 13.49
N ALA A 156 -1.57 3.06 12.67
CA ALA A 156 -1.34 4.40 12.15
C ALA A 156 -2.10 4.54 10.81
N PHE A 157 -3.05 5.46 10.76
CA PHE A 157 -3.74 5.82 9.53
C PHE A 157 -3.14 7.11 8.98
N SER A 158 -1.99 6.98 8.31
CA SER A 158 -1.33 8.08 7.60
C SER A 158 -1.02 7.63 6.19
N PHE A 159 -1.15 8.54 5.21
CA PHE A 159 -0.75 8.27 3.82
C PHE A 159 0.72 7.85 3.67
N ARG A 160 1.52 8.05 4.72
CA ARG A 160 2.95 7.77 4.79
C ARG A 160 3.28 6.40 5.40
N ASP A 161 2.28 5.69 5.92
CA ASP A 161 2.44 4.47 6.72
C ASP A 161 1.74 3.28 6.03
N TYR A 162 2.11 3.04 4.76
CA TYR A 162 1.72 1.84 4.00
C TYR A 162 2.89 0.87 3.89
N SER A 163 2.59 -0.42 3.98
CA SER A 163 3.53 -1.52 3.74
C SER A 163 3.00 -2.45 2.66
N GLU A 164 3.90 -3.06 1.90
CA GLU A 164 3.56 -4.13 0.97
C GLU A 164 2.89 -5.28 1.73
N LEU A 165 1.79 -5.78 1.16
CA LEU A 165 1.10 -6.95 1.66
C LEU A 165 1.84 -8.20 1.16
N SER A 166 1.91 -9.22 2.01
CA SER A 166 2.41 -10.53 1.58
C SER A 166 1.33 -11.27 0.81
N ASP A 167 1.70 -11.82 -0.35
CA ASP A 167 0.87 -12.74 -1.14
C ASP A 167 0.56 -14.06 -0.41
#